data_AF-A0A9C7S8T8-F1
#
_entry.id   AF-A0A9C7S8T8-F1
#
_cell.length_a   1.000
_cell.length_b   1.000
_cell.length_c   1.000
_cell.angle_alpha   90.00
_cell.angle_beta   90.00
_cell.angle_gamma   90.00
#
_symmetry.space_group_name_H-M   'P 1'
#
loop_
_entity.id
_entity.type
_entity.pdbx_description
1 polymer ?
#
loop_
_entity_poly.entity_id
_entity_poly.type
_entity_poly.pdbx_seq_one_letter_code
_entity_poly.pdbx_strand_id
1 'polypeptide(L)'
;MNQKKVDLLIQYILSVAAQGWGDYDDKEIGPIHIVKYVYLADLAYAKKHGGETFTGTPWRFHHFGPWDTGLYQRIEPAAQAIGANKRTITDTQYDDFDRWFLGDNLLKDQLWKKIPNDVYLAVDASFRRFGTDTYDLLDHVYSTTPMRHAAPGELLPFHVAAQEYEQQLKDNEELKKYQPKTLTHRERKKRKQAFCELRKKIQAKVAEEKTSTQSTLVTPSSPRYDDLFWKGQEWIDSLAGDSIKPEKGKLTVSDSIWKSTSRSEPHV
;
A
#
# COMPACT_ATOMS: atom_id res chain seq x y z
N MET A 1 -6.26 19.79 -16.78
CA MET A 1 -6.81 19.81 -15.40
C MET A 1 -8.10 20.62 -15.35
N ASN A 2 -9.15 20.05 -14.77
CA ASN A 2 -10.44 20.69 -14.52
C ASN A 2 -10.47 21.25 -13.10
N GLN A 3 -10.27 22.57 -12.96
CA GLN A 3 -10.15 23.24 -11.66
C GLN A 3 -11.38 23.03 -10.77
N LYS A 4 -12.60 23.08 -11.34
CA LYS A 4 -13.84 22.87 -10.57
C LYS A 4 -13.89 21.49 -9.92
N LYS A 5 -13.45 20.46 -10.64
CA LYS A 5 -13.40 19.08 -10.12
C LYS A 5 -12.28 18.89 -9.09
N VAL A 6 -11.13 19.55 -9.29
CA VAL A 6 -10.03 19.56 -8.30
C VAL A 6 -10.49 20.21 -7.01
N ASP A 7 -11.05 21.42 -7.08
CA ASP A 7 -11.52 22.15 -5.91
C ASP A 7 -12.60 21.37 -5.16
N LEU A 8 -13.58 20.81 -5.89
CA LEU A 8 -14.63 19.97 -5.31
C LEU A 8 -14.06 18.76 -4.56
N LEU A 9 -13.03 18.12 -5.13
CA LEU A 9 -12.42 16.94 -4.52
C LEU A 9 -11.55 17.31 -3.31
N ILE A 10 -10.80 18.42 -3.36
CA ILE A 10 -10.05 18.94 -2.21
C ILE A 10 -11.00 19.27 -1.06
N GLN A 11 -12.11 19.95 -1.36
CA GLN A 11 -13.14 20.27 -0.37
C GLN A 11 -13.74 19.01 0.24
N TYR A 12 -14.01 18.00 -0.58
CA TYR A 12 -14.50 16.71 -0.07
C TYR A 12 -13.48 16.05 0.86
N ILE A 13 -12.21 15.98 0.47
CA ILE A 13 -11.12 15.43 1.29
C ILE A 13 -11.02 16.14 2.65
N LEU A 14 -11.10 17.47 2.67
CA LEU A 14 -11.10 18.24 3.92
C LEU A 14 -12.33 17.96 4.79
N SER A 15 -13.51 17.81 4.17
CA SER A 15 -14.74 17.44 4.88
C SER A 15 -14.74 16.01 5.43
N VAL A 16 -14.00 15.11 4.78
CA VAL A 16 -13.76 13.75 5.27
C VAL A 16 -12.80 13.79 6.46
N ALA A 17 -11.70 14.54 6.36
CA ALA A 17 -10.76 14.71 7.47
C ALA A 17 -11.42 15.29 8.73
N ALA A 18 -12.35 16.23 8.57
CA ALA A 18 -13.12 16.85 9.66
C ALA A 18 -13.90 15.85 10.53
N GLN A 19 -14.26 14.67 9.99
CA GLN A 19 -14.96 13.62 10.74
C GLN A 19 -14.12 13.03 11.89
N GLY A 20 -12.80 13.21 11.87
CA GLY A 20 -11.87 12.57 12.81
C GLY A 20 -11.63 11.10 12.45
N TRP A 21 -10.36 10.70 12.39
CA TRP A 21 -9.96 9.33 12.05
C TRP A 21 -8.86 8.85 13.00
N GLY A 22 -9.07 7.70 13.64
CA GLY A 22 -8.12 7.07 14.59
C GLY A 22 -8.37 7.41 16.06
N ASP A 23 -7.46 6.99 16.93
CA ASP A 23 -7.58 7.13 18.39
C ASP A 23 -7.34 8.57 18.92
N TYR A 24 -6.76 9.44 18.09
CA TYR A 24 -6.33 10.79 18.47
C TYR A 24 -7.29 11.92 18.05
N ASP A 25 -8.40 11.62 17.38
CA ASP A 25 -9.34 12.61 16.81
C ASP A 25 -8.64 13.67 15.94
N ASP A 26 -7.58 13.26 15.24
CA ASP A 26 -6.80 14.12 14.34
C ASP A 26 -7.67 14.54 13.13
N LYS A 27 -8.04 15.82 13.11
CA LYS A 27 -8.85 16.46 12.05
C LYS A 27 -8.02 17.29 11.07
N GLU A 28 -6.70 17.30 11.25
CA GLU A 28 -5.79 18.09 10.45
C GLU A 28 -5.04 17.23 9.44
N ILE A 29 -5.01 17.68 8.18
CA ILE A 29 -4.25 17.01 7.12
C ILE A 29 -3.26 17.97 6.47
N GLY A 30 -2.10 17.43 6.07
CA GLY A 30 -1.09 18.19 5.36
C GLY A 30 -1.35 18.23 3.85
N PRO A 31 -0.70 19.15 3.11
CA PRO A 31 -0.79 19.21 1.65
C PRO A 31 -0.39 17.89 0.97
N ILE A 32 0.58 17.15 1.51
CA ILE A 32 1.00 15.85 0.97
C ILE A 32 -0.19 14.88 0.96
N HIS A 33 -0.92 14.75 2.07
CA HIS A 33 -2.12 13.90 2.16
C HIS A 33 -3.18 14.31 1.14
N ILE A 34 -3.47 15.61 1.03
CA ILE A 34 -4.45 16.12 0.08
C ILE A 34 -4.08 15.71 -1.34
N VAL A 35 -2.83 15.97 -1.77
CA VAL A 35 -2.34 15.58 -3.10
C VAL A 35 -2.47 14.07 -3.30
N LYS A 36 -2.08 13.25 -2.31
CA LYS A 36 -2.13 11.79 -2.44
C LYS A 36 -3.55 11.24 -2.48
N TYR A 37 -4.48 11.82 -1.72
CA TYR A 37 -5.88 11.41 -1.78
C TYR A 37 -6.56 11.84 -3.08
N VAL A 38 -6.22 13.01 -3.64
CA VAL A 38 -6.70 13.36 -4.99
C VAL A 38 -6.16 12.37 -6.02
N TYR A 39 -4.88 11.99 -5.94
CA TYR A 39 -4.29 10.96 -6.81
C TYR A 39 -5.00 9.60 -6.70
N LEU A 40 -5.25 9.10 -5.48
CA LEU A 40 -5.92 7.81 -5.29
C LEU A 40 -7.36 7.82 -5.81
N ALA A 41 -8.05 8.95 -5.67
CA ALA A 41 -9.40 9.12 -6.20
C ALA A 41 -9.40 9.16 -7.74
N ASP A 42 -8.43 9.83 -8.36
CA ASP A 42 -8.22 9.81 -9.81
C ASP A 42 -7.87 8.41 -10.31
N LEU A 43 -7.03 7.66 -9.58
CA LEU A 43 -6.70 6.28 -9.92
C LEU A 43 -7.93 5.37 -9.88
N ALA A 44 -8.78 5.50 -8.85
CA ALA A 44 -10.01 4.73 -8.74
C ALA A 44 -10.97 5.04 -9.89
N TYR A 45 -11.10 6.31 -10.26
CA TYR A 45 -11.91 6.72 -11.41
C TYR A 45 -11.35 6.18 -12.72
N ALA A 46 -10.05 6.37 -12.96
CA ALA A 46 -9.37 5.96 -14.19
C ALA A 46 -9.46 4.47 -14.46
N LYS A 47 -9.36 3.63 -13.42
CA LYS A 47 -9.54 2.17 -13.54
C LYS A 47 -10.85 1.80 -14.23
N LYS A 48 -11.94 2.52 -13.93
CA LYS A 48 -13.29 2.26 -14.43
C LYS A 48 -13.65 3.06 -15.69
N HIS A 49 -12.82 4.03 -16.06
CA HIS A 49 -13.09 4.98 -17.15
C HIS A 49 -11.96 4.99 -18.19
N GLY A 50 -11.40 3.81 -18.49
CA GLY A 50 -10.45 3.66 -19.62
C GLY A 50 -9.14 4.44 -19.48
N GLY A 51 -8.74 4.79 -18.25
CA GLY A 51 -7.52 5.55 -17.97
C GLY A 51 -7.71 7.06 -17.86
N GLU A 52 -8.91 7.59 -18.11
CA GLU A 52 -9.23 9.01 -17.90
C GLU A 52 -9.34 9.32 -16.41
N THR A 53 -8.69 10.38 -15.93
CA THR A 53 -8.78 10.79 -14.52
C THR A 53 -9.97 11.72 -14.29
N PHE A 54 -10.53 11.70 -13.08
CA PHE A 54 -11.70 12.52 -12.75
C PHE A 54 -11.35 14.01 -12.89
N THR A 55 -10.20 14.40 -12.34
CA THR A 55 -9.73 15.80 -12.32
C THR A 55 -9.04 16.22 -13.63
N GLY A 56 -8.56 15.30 -14.45
CA GLY A 56 -7.72 15.60 -15.61
C GLY A 56 -6.36 16.21 -15.22
N THR A 57 -5.86 15.93 -14.02
CA THR A 57 -4.55 16.40 -13.53
C THR A 57 -3.42 15.68 -14.28
N PRO A 58 -2.42 16.40 -14.80
CA PRO A 58 -1.30 15.82 -15.55
C PRO A 58 -0.23 15.26 -14.59
N TRP A 59 -0.60 14.23 -13.83
CA TRP A 59 0.24 13.64 -12.78
C TRP A 59 1.61 13.22 -13.29
N ARG A 60 2.66 13.64 -12.57
CA ARG A 60 4.03 13.19 -12.81
C ARG A 60 4.60 12.45 -11.61
N PHE A 61 5.49 11.51 -11.86
CA PHE A 61 6.30 10.92 -10.80
C PHE A 61 7.37 11.94 -10.38
N HIS A 62 7.26 12.48 -9.17
CA HIS A 62 8.27 13.35 -8.54
C HIS A 62 8.79 12.73 -7.23
N HIS A 63 9.75 13.38 -6.57
CA HIS A 63 10.46 12.92 -5.37
C HIS A 63 9.61 12.20 -4.31
N PHE A 64 8.40 12.71 -4.04
CA PHE A 64 7.46 12.12 -3.06
C PHE A 64 6.25 11.46 -3.73
N GLY A 65 6.45 10.87 -4.91
CA GLY A 65 5.43 10.17 -5.67
C GLY A 65 4.66 11.07 -6.65
N PRO A 66 3.35 10.84 -6.87
CA PRO A 66 2.54 11.59 -7.82
C PRO A 66 2.45 13.06 -7.42
N TRP A 67 2.73 13.96 -8.36
CA TRP A 67 2.74 15.41 -8.13
C TRP A 67 2.21 16.19 -9.32
N ASP A 68 1.57 17.32 -9.03
CA ASP A 68 1.26 18.38 -9.98
C ASP A 68 1.26 19.74 -9.25
N THR A 69 2.00 20.71 -9.79
CA THR A 69 2.11 22.04 -9.18
C THR A 69 0.81 22.82 -9.27
N GLY A 70 0.03 22.64 -10.35
CA GLY A 70 -1.26 23.30 -10.52
C GLY A 70 -2.27 22.87 -9.46
N LEU A 71 -2.36 21.56 -9.19
CA LEU A 71 -3.18 21.00 -8.13
C LEU A 71 -2.74 21.48 -6.75
N TYR A 72 -1.44 21.49 -6.46
CA TYR A 72 -0.93 21.99 -5.18
C TYR A 72 -1.36 23.45 -4.92
N GLN A 73 -1.27 24.30 -5.95
CA GLN A 73 -1.73 25.70 -5.88
C GLN A 73 -3.25 25.85 -5.72
N ARG A 74 -4.04 24.80 -5.95
CA ARG A 74 -5.49 24.80 -5.70
C ARG A 74 -5.89 24.50 -4.27
N ILE A 75 -4.99 23.96 -3.44
CA ILE A 75 -5.31 23.55 -2.07
C ILE A 75 -5.86 24.73 -1.27
N GLU A 76 -5.12 25.84 -1.22
CA GLU A 76 -5.52 27.02 -0.44
C GLU A 76 -6.83 27.66 -0.93
N PRO A 77 -7.01 27.99 -2.23
CA PRO A 77 -8.27 28.52 -2.72
C PRO A 77 -9.48 27.60 -2.48
N ALA A 78 -9.31 26.29 -2.65
CA ALA A 78 -10.39 25.32 -2.43
C ALA A 78 -10.75 25.21 -0.95
N ALA A 79 -9.76 25.25 -0.05
CA ALA A 79 -9.93 25.22 1.39
C ALA A 79 -10.61 26.50 1.92
N GLN A 80 -10.14 27.67 1.48
CA GLN A 80 -10.73 28.96 1.86
C GLN A 80 -12.20 29.06 1.43
N ALA A 81 -12.57 28.51 0.26
CA ALA A 81 -13.94 28.52 -0.25
C ALA A 81 -14.96 27.79 0.64
N ILE A 82 -14.50 26.91 1.54
CA ILE A 82 -15.35 26.20 2.51
C ILE A 82 -15.08 26.64 3.96
N GLY A 83 -14.30 27.71 4.17
CA GLY A 83 -13.96 28.21 5.50
C GLY A 83 -13.01 27.31 6.29
N ALA A 84 -12.20 26.49 5.62
CA ALA A 84 -11.14 25.74 6.28
C ALA A 84 -10.01 26.66 6.73
N ASN A 85 -9.40 26.33 7.86
CA ASN A 85 -8.33 27.11 8.49
C ASN A 85 -6.97 26.47 8.21
N LYS A 86 -5.94 27.32 8.11
CA LYS A 86 -4.54 26.91 7.95
C LYS A 86 -3.76 27.16 9.23
N ARG A 87 -3.03 26.15 9.70
CA ARG A 87 -2.02 26.27 10.76
C ARG A 87 -0.65 25.95 10.18
N THR A 88 0.28 26.89 10.28
CA THR A 88 1.67 26.68 9.87
C THR A 88 2.49 26.32 11.11
N ILE A 89 3.22 25.21 11.05
CA ILE A 89 4.11 24.77 12.12
C ILE A 89 5.54 25.18 11.74
N THR A 90 6.13 26.06 12.54
CA THR A 90 7.43 26.69 12.27
C THR A 90 8.56 26.26 13.23
N ASP A 91 8.21 25.53 14.31
CA ASP A 91 9.14 25.22 15.40
C ASP A 91 9.67 23.78 15.28
N THR A 92 10.20 23.42 14.11
CA THR A 92 10.80 22.10 13.89
C THR A 92 12.17 22.22 13.23
N GLN A 93 12.99 21.17 13.33
CA GLN A 93 14.28 21.07 12.62
C GLN A 93 14.12 20.90 11.09
N TYR A 94 12.88 20.85 10.62
CA TYR A 94 12.50 20.68 9.23
C TYR A 94 11.86 21.97 8.69
N ASP A 95 11.69 22.06 7.37
CA ASP A 95 10.97 23.16 6.75
C ASP A 95 9.55 23.31 7.32
N ASP A 96 9.08 24.55 7.39
CA ASP A 96 7.72 24.89 7.79
C ASP A 96 6.69 24.06 7.00
N PHE A 97 5.74 23.46 7.71
CA PHE A 97 4.66 22.71 7.05
C PHE A 97 3.28 23.18 7.48
N ASP A 98 2.41 23.27 6.48
CA ASP A 98 1.01 23.68 6.66
C ASP A 98 0.13 22.48 7.03
N ARG A 99 -0.82 22.72 7.91
CA ARG A 99 -1.91 21.81 8.27
C ARG A 99 -3.25 22.51 8.05
N TRP A 100 -4.17 21.79 7.42
CA TRP A 100 -5.50 22.28 7.11
C TRP A 100 -6.53 21.56 7.97
N PHE A 101 -7.49 22.31 8.51
CA PHE A 101 -8.61 21.74 9.25
C PHE A 101 -9.92 22.45 8.91
N LEU A 102 -11.01 21.71 8.99
CA LEU A 102 -12.37 22.21 8.75
C LEU A 102 -13.22 21.90 9.99
N GLY A 103 -13.95 22.90 10.49
CA GLY A 103 -14.85 22.72 11.64
C GLY A 103 -16.25 22.20 11.29
N ASP A 104 -16.64 22.27 10.01
CA ASP A 104 -17.94 21.79 9.53
C ASP A 104 -17.93 20.29 9.24
N ASN A 105 -18.54 19.52 10.15
CA ASN A 105 -18.66 18.07 10.05
C ASN A 105 -19.85 17.61 9.18
N LEU A 106 -20.74 18.51 8.74
CA LEU A 106 -21.91 18.15 7.92
C LEU A 106 -21.67 18.36 6.42
N LEU A 107 -20.60 19.07 6.06
CA LEU A 107 -20.29 19.39 4.66
C LEU A 107 -20.08 18.14 3.79
N LYS A 108 -19.54 17.06 4.38
CA LYS A 108 -19.34 15.78 3.69
C LYS A 108 -20.64 15.28 3.05
N ASP A 109 -21.74 15.34 3.79
CA ASP A 109 -23.08 14.84 3.40
C ASP A 109 -23.70 15.63 2.23
N GLN A 110 -23.20 16.84 1.97
CA GLN A 110 -23.60 17.68 0.86
C GLN A 110 -22.71 17.46 -0.37
N LEU A 111 -21.40 17.30 -0.15
CA LEU A 111 -20.41 17.21 -1.22
C LEU A 111 -20.38 15.84 -1.91
N TRP A 112 -20.59 14.73 -1.17
CA TRP A 112 -20.53 13.39 -1.79
C TRP A 112 -21.53 13.22 -2.93
N LYS A 113 -22.70 13.86 -2.84
CA LYS A 113 -23.76 13.83 -3.86
C LYS A 113 -23.34 14.46 -5.19
N LYS A 114 -22.30 15.29 -5.18
CA LYS A 114 -21.77 15.99 -6.36
C LYS A 114 -20.58 15.25 -7.00
N ILE A 115 -20.13 14.16 -6.38
CA ILE A 115 -18.93 13.42 -6.77
C ILE A 115 -19.35 12.00 -7.23
N PRO A 116 -18.77 11.46 -8.31
CA PRO A 116 -19.05 10.08 -8.72
C PRO A 116 -18.71 9.06 -7.62
N ASN A 117 -19.48 7.96 -7.57
CA ASN A 117 -19.33 6.93 -6.54
C ASN A 117 -17.91 6.41 -6.40
N ASP A 118 -17.25 6.16 -7.53
CA ASP A 118 -15.89 5.61 -7.56
C ASP A 118 -14.85 6.53 -6.89
N VAL A 119 -15.08 7.84 -6.97
CA VAL A 119 -14.17 8.87 -6.46
C VAL A 119 -14.36 9.01 -4.95
N TYR A 120 -15.59 9.27 -4.47
CA TYR A 120 -15.79 9.50 -3.04
C TYR A 120 -15.58 8.20 -2.23
N LEU A 121 -15.95 7.03 -2.76
CA LEU A 121 -15.70 5.75 -2.07
C LEU A 121 -14.21 5.46 -1.94
N ALA A 122 -13.41 5.84 -2.94
CA ALA A 122 -11.96 5.69 -2.88
C ALA A 122 -11.34 6.63 -1.83
N VAL A 123 -11.82 7.87 -1.73
CA VAL A 123 -11.38 8.80 -0.67
C VAL A 123 -11.76 8.22 0.71
N ASP A 124 -13.02 7.83 0.92
CA ASP A 124 -13.49 7.26 2.20
C ASP A 124 -12.75 5.97 2.57
N ALA A 125 -12.40 5.12 1.59
CA ALA A 125 -11.59 3.93 1.82
C ALA A 125 -10.13 4.28 2.17
N SER A 126 -9.56 5.31 1.52
CA SER A 126 -8.19 5.74 1.77
C SER A 126 -8.03 6.37 3.15
N PHE A 127 -9.00 7.19 3.60
CA PHE A 127 -9.00 7.73 4.97
C PHE A 127 -9.17 6.63 6.02
N ARG A 128 -10.08 5.66 5.80
CA ARG A 128 -10.22 4.51 6.69
C ARG A 128 -8.94 3.68 6.84
N ARG A 129 -8.14 3.61 5.78
CA ARG A 129 -6.92 2.81 5.78
C ARG A 129 -5.70 3.56 6.32
N PHE A 130 -5.56 4.84 5.98
CA PHE A 130 -4.32 5.59 6.24
C PHE A 130 -4.50 6.77 7.20
N GLY A 131 -5.68 7.39 7.26
CA GLY A 131 -5.92 8.56 8.12
C GLY A 131 -4.88 9.67 7.93
N THR A 132 -4.07 9.94 8.95
CA THR A 132 -2.95 10.90 8.90
C THR A 132 -1.57 10.24 8.77
N ASP A 133 -1.49 8.91 8.69
CA ASP A 133 -0.24 8.17 8.51
C ASP A 133 0.35 8.44 7.13
N THR A 134 1.47 9.15 7.12
CA THR A 134 2.16 9.54 5.89
C THR A 134 2.98 8.40 5.32
N TYR A 135 3.57 7.54 6.17
CA TYR A 135 4.47 6.48 5.72
C TYR A 135 3.70 5.39 5.00
N ASP A 136 2.63 4.88 5.62
CA ASP A 136 1.78 3.85 5.03
C ASP A 136 1.06 4.35 3.78
N LEU A 137 0.64 5.62 3.78
CA LEU A 137 0.06 6.26 2.59
C LEU A 137 1.06 6.31 1.43
N LEU A 138 2.29 6.76 1.70
CA LEU A 138 3.32 6.86 0.66
C LEU A 138 3.71 5.47 0.14
N ASP A 139 3.91 4.48 1.00
CA ASP A 139 4.18 3.09 0.59
C ASP A 139 3.09 2.56 -0.34
N HIS A 140 1.82 2.77 0.03
CA HIS A 140 0.71 2.39 -0.84
C HIS A 140 0.72 3.14 -2.17
N VAL A 141 0.99 4.44 -2.16
CA VAL A 141 1.08 5.24 -3.39
C VAL A 141 2.18 4.72 -4.31
N TYR A 142 3.36 4.39 -3.78
CA TYR A 142 4.48 3.84 -4.56
C TYR A 142 4.19 2.45 -5.15
N SER A 143 3.36 1.64 -4.48
CA SER A 143 2.96 0.32 -4.97
C SER A 143 1.85 0.35 -6.03
N THR A 144 1.22 1.51 -6.28
CA THR A 144 0.18 1.62 -7.32
C THR A 144 0.72 1.39 -8.74
N THR A 145 -0.12 0.82 -9.61
CA THR A 145 0.25 0.50 -11.00
C THR A 145 0.87 1.68 -11.77
N PRO A 146 0.29 2.90 -11.78
CA PRO A 146 0.90 4.00 -12.53
C PRO A 146 2.30 4.36 -12.00
N MET A 147 2.50 4.31 -10.68
CA MET A 147 3.79 4.61 -10.05
C MET A 147 4.86 3.56 -10.35
N ARG A 148 4.48 2.29 -10.42
CA ARG A 148 5.40 1.18 -10.76
C ARG A 148 5.83 1.20 -12.23
N HIS A 149 5.01 1.77 -13.12
CA HIS A 149 5.27 1.83 -14.56
C HIS A 149 5.84 3.18 -15.05
N ALA A 150 6.02 4.18 -14.16
CA ALA A 150 6.62 5.46 -14.48
C ALA A 150 8.06 5.57 -13.94
N ALA A 151 8.92 6.32 -14.65
CA ALA A 151 10.19 6.81 -14.12
C ALA A 151 10.04 8.25 -13.57
N PRO A 152 10.93 8.69 -12.67
CA PRO A 152 10.94 10.08 -12.20
C PRO A 152 10.91 11.10 -13.35
N GLY A 153 10.04 12.11 -13.24
CA GLY A 153 9.79 13.14 -14.25
C GLY A 153 8.71 12.80 -15.28
N GLU A 154 8.38 11.52 -15.47
CA GLU A 154 7.41 11.08 -16.47
C GLU A 154 5.96 11.28 -16.02
N LEU A 155 5.06 11.33 -17.01
CA LEU A 155 3.62 11.28 -16.76
C LEU A 155 3.19 9.89 -16.31
N LEU A 156 2.26 9.83 -15.36
CA LEU A 156 1.78 8.56 -14.84
C LEU A 156 0.82 7.86 -15.83
N PRO A 157 1.09 6.59 -16.19
CA PRO A 157 0.33 5.86 -17.20
C PRO A 157 -0.95 5.23 -16.61
N PHE A 158 -1.99 6.03 -16.39
CA PHE A 158 -3.29 5.54 -15.87
C PHE A 158 -4.00 4.52 -16.78
N HIS A 159 -3.73 4.56 -18.09
CA HIS A 159 -4.28 3.59 -19.04
C HIS A 159 -3.85 2.14 -18.71
N VAL A 160 -2.64 1.94 -18.17
CA VAL A 160 -2.16 0.60 -17.75
C VAL A 160 -3.00 0.08 -16.59
N ALA A 161 -3.31 0.94 -15.61
CA ALA A 161 -4.16 0.56 -14.48
C ALA A 161 -5.59 0.22 -14.93
N ALA A 162 -6.10 0.88 -15.97
CA ALA A 162 -7.41 0.56 -16.55
C ALA A 162 -7.41 -0.77 -17.31
N GLN A 163 -6.35 -1.06 -18.07
CA GLN A 163 -6.18 -2.35 -18.76
C GLN A 163 -6.11 -3.52 -17.77
N GLU A 164 -5.31 -3.37 -16.69
CA GLU A 164 -5.24 -4.37 -15.62
C GLU A 164 -6.61 -4.59 -14.96
N TYR A 165 -7.37 -3.52 -14.72
CA TYR A 165 -8.71 -3.62 -14.13
C TYR A 165 -9.70 -4.32 -15.07
N GLU A 166 -9.67 -4.01 -16.37
CA GLU A 166 -10.50 -4.68 -17.37
C GLU A 166 -10.18 -6.18 -17.45
N GLN A 167 -8.89 -6.54 -17.42
CA GLN A 167 -8.46 -7.94 -17.39
C GLN A 167 -8.97 -8.64 -16.13
N GLN A 168 -8.84 -8.01 -14.96
CA GLN A 168 -9.37 -8.56 -13.70
C GLN A 168 -10.89 -8.78 -13.75
N LEU A 169 -11.65 -7.90 -14.41
CA LEU A 169 -13.08 -8.09 -14.57
C LEU A 169 -13.39 -9.30 -15.45
N LYS A 170 -12.67 -9.46 -16.58
CA LYS A 170 -12.81 -10.63 -17.48
C LYS A 170 -12.50 -11.92 -16.73
N ASP A 171 -11.39 -11.97 -16.01
CA ASP A 171 -10.99 -13.14 -15.22
C ASP A 171 -12.04 -13.49 -14.16
N ASN A 172 -12.60 -12.48 -13.48
CA ASN A 172 -13.67 -12.69 -12.50
C ASN A 172 -14.99 -13.17 -13.13
N GLU A 173 -15.32 -12.73 -14.33
CA GLU A 173 -16.48 -13.23 -15.07
C GLU A 173 -16.29 -14.67 -15.52
N GLU A 174 -15.09 -15.04 -15.95
CA GLU A 174 -14.73 -16.43 -16.26
C GLU A 174 -14.83 -17.33 -15.02
N LEU A 175 -14.33 -16.87 -13.88
CA LEU A 175 -14.46 -17.57 -12.60
C LEU A 175 -15.92 -17.73 -12.15
N LYS A 176 -16.79 -16.77 -12.43
CA LYS A 176 -18.24 -16.88 -12.13
C LYS A 176 -18.93 -17.89 -13.05
N LYS A 177 -18.51 -17.99 -14.31
CA LYS A 177 -19.02 -19.01 -15.26
C LYS A 177 -18.60 -20.41 -14.85
N TYR A 178 -17.46 -20.55 -14.16
CA TYR A 178 -17.05 -21.82 -13.57
C TYR A 178 -18.04 -22.26 -12.50
N GLN A 179 -18.96 -23.17 -12.86
CA GLN A 179 -19.80 -23.86 -11.90
C GLN A 179 -19.04 -25.09 -11.38
N PRO A 180 -18.54 -25.08 -10.12
CA PRO A 180 -17.98 -26.30 -9.56
C PRO A 180 -19.07 -27.37 -9.52
N LYS A 181 -18.73 -28.60 -9.90
CA LYS A 181 -19.66 -29.74 -9.82
C LYS A 181 -20.26 -29.78 -8.42
N THR A 182 -21.57 -29.57 -8.31
CA THR A 182 -22.28 -29.60 -7.03
C THR A 182 -22.20 -31.02 -6.49
N LEU A 183 -21.34 -31.23 -5.49
CA LEU A 183 -21.24 -32.51 -4.81
C LEU A 183 -22.60 -32.84 -4.17
N THR A 184 -23.10 -34.02 -4.48
CA THR A 184 -24.30 -34.58 -3.83
C THR A 184 -24.08 -34.67 -2.32
N HIS A 185 -25.17 -34.74 -1.55
CA HIS A 185 -25.08 -34.87 -0.08
C HIS A 185 -24.20 -36.07 0.34
N ARG A 186 -24.25 -37.17 -0.43
CA ARG A 186 -23.42 -38.36 -0.23
C ARG A 186 -21.93 -38.09 -0.49
N GLU A 187 -21.58 -37.39 -1.56
CA GLU A 187 -20.20 -37.03 -1.89
C GLU A 187 -19.63 -36.01 -0.89
N ARG A 188 -20.43 -35.04 -0.43
CA ARG A 188 -20.03 -34.10 0.65
C ARG A 188 -19.73 -34.84 1.94
N LYS A 189 -20.59 -35.79 2.33
CA LYS A 189 -20.38 -36.64 3.51
C LYS A 189 -19.10 -37.47 3.37
N LYS A 190 -18.88 -38.09 2.21
CA LYS A 190 -17.67 -38.88 1.91
C LYS A 190 -16.40 -38.01 1.94
N ARG A 191 -16.45 -36.79 1.40
CA ARG A 191 -15.32 -35.84 1.43
C ARG A 191 -15.01 -35.36 2.86
N LYS A 192 -16.04 -35.06 3.66
CA LYS A 192 -15.87 -34.70 5.08
C LYS A 192 -15.27 -35.85 5.89
N GLN A 193 -15.74 -37.08 5.64
CA GLN A 193 -15.18 -38.29 6.26
C GLN A 193 -13.72 -38.50 5.88
N ALA A 194 -13.39 -38.44 4.58
CA ALA A 194 -12.02 -38.56 4.09
C ALA A 194 -11.10 -37.48 4.67
N PHE A 195 -11.59 -36.24 4.82
CA PHE A 195 -10.83 -35.17 5.45
C PHE A 195 -10.60 -35.39 6.95
N CYS A 196 -11.61 -35.84 7.68
CA CYS A 196 -11.46 -36.20 9.09
C CYS A 196 -10.49 -37.38 9.27
N GLU A 197 -10.56 -38.40 8.40
CA GLU A 197 -9.63 -39.53 8.41
C GLU A 197 -8.20 -39.10 8.09
N LEU A 198 -8.02 -38.25 7.07
CA LEU A 198 -6.71 -37.69 6.73
C LEU A 198 -6.15 -36.87 7.89
N ARG A 199 -6.94 -36.00 8.51
CA ARG A 199 -6.54 -35.21 9.67
C ARG A 199 -6.14 -36.10 10.85
N LYS A 200 -6.90 -37.17 11.11
CA LYS A 200 -6.56 -38.15 12.14
C LYS A 200 -5.27 -38.89 11.82
N LYS A 201 -5.05 -39.31 10.56
CA LYS A 201 -3.80 -39.95 10.12
C LYS A 201 -2.60 -39.03 10.25
N ILE A 202 -2.74 -37.76 9.87
CA ILE A 202 -1.68 -36.75 10.03
C ILE A 202 -1.40 -36.53 11.52
N GLN A 203 -2.43 -36.36 12.34
CA GLN A 203 -2.26 -36.18 13.80
C GLN A 203 -1.62 -37.40 14.47
N ALA A 204 -2.00 -38.61 14.07
CA ALA A 204 -1.39 -39.86 14.57
C ALA A 204 0.07 -39.98 14.14
N LYS A 205 0.40 -39.70 12.86
CA LYS A 205 1.78 -39.66 12.39
C LYS A 205 2.61 -38.62 13.12
N VAL A 206 2.09 -37.40 13.31
CA VAL A 206 2.79 -36.35 14.05
C VAL A 206 2.95 -36.73 15.53
N ALA A 207 1.99 -37.44 16.13
CA ALA A 207 2.08 -37.92 17.50
C ALA A 207 3.09 -39.07 17.65
N GLU A 208 3.13 -40.03 16.72
CA GLU A 208 4.12 -41.11 16.65
C GLU A 208 5.53 -40.59 16.35
N GLU A 209 5.65 -39.62 15.44
CA GLU A 209 6.90 -38.91 15.19
C GLU A 209 7.31 -38.15 16.45
N LYS A 210 6.41 -37.47 17.16
CA LYS A 210 6.73 -36.78 18.43
C LYS A 210 7.13 -37.72 19.55
N THR A 211 6.52 -38.89 19.72
CA THR A 211 6.92 -39.85 20.77
C THR A 211 8.20 -40.61 20.40
N SER A 212 8.41 -40.93 19.12
CA SER A 212 9.67 -41.53 18.65
C SER A 212 10.82 -40.54 18.60
N THR A 213 10.59 -39.28 18.23
CA THR A 213 11.59 -38.21 18.37
C THR A 213 11.78 -37.85 19.83
N GLN A 214 10.78 -37.73 20.70
CA GLN A 214 11.04 -37.47 22.13
C GLN A 214 11.85 -38.57 22.83
N SER A 215 11.80 -39.82 22.37
CA SER A 215 12.65 -40.90 22.90
C SER A 215 14.05 -40.97 22.27
N THR A 216 14.28 -40.33 21.12
CA THR A 216 15.59 -40.26 20.43
C THR A 216 16.24 -38.87 20.40
N LEU A 217 15.51 -37.83 20.80
CA LEU A 217 16.00 -36.47 20.93
C LEU A 217 16.80 -36.39 22.23
N VAL A 218 18.12 -36.50 22.08
CA VAL A 218 19.06 -36.10 23.11
C VAL A 218 18.86 -34.60 23.34
N THR A 219 18.59 -34.18 24.58
CA THR A 219 18.66 -32.76 24.93
C THR A 219 20.07 -32.28 24.56
N PRO A 220 20.22 -31.27 23.68
CA PRO A 220 21.54 -30.83 23.29
C PRO A 220 22.27 -30.43 24.57
N SER A 221 23.42 -31.06 24.82
CA SER A 221 24.27 -30.64 25.93
C SER A 221 24.61 -29.18 25.71
N SER A 222 24.58 -28.36 26.77
CA SER A 222 25.00 -26.96 26.68
C SER A 222 26.33 -26.86 25.95
N PRO A 223 26.49 -25.90 25.01
CA PRO A 223 27.72 -25.78 24.24
C PRO A 223 28.91 -25.68 25.20
N ARG A 224 29.91 -26.53 24.97
CA ARG A 224 31.15 -26.52 25.74
C ARG A 224 32.07 -25.49 25.08
N TYR A 225 32.23 -24.35 25.73
CA TYR A 225 33.19 -23.32 25.35
C TYR A 225 34.55 -23.62 25.97
N ASP A 226 35.08 -24.82 25.70
CA ASP A 226 36.41 -25.22 26.15
C ASP A 226 37.50 -24.74 25.18
N ASP A 227 38.76 -24.96 25.53
CA ASP A 227 39.90 -24.56 24.71
C ASP A 227 39.85 -25.15 23.29
N LEU A 228 39.20 -26.31 23.12
CA LEU A 228 39.07 -26.97 21.82
C LEU A 228 38.03 -26.26 20.95
N PHE A 229 36.91 -25.81 21.53
CA PHE A 229 35.94 -24.95 20.85
C PHE A 229 36.59 -23.67 20.32
N TRP A 230 37.34 -22.96 21.16
CA TRP A 230 37.99 -21.71 20.75
C TRP A 230 39.06 -21.92 19.68
N LYS A 231 39.88 -22.98 19.80
CA LYS A 231 40.84 -23.35 18.75
C LYS A 231 40.16 -23.76 17.44
N GLY A 232 39.02 -24.43 17.53
CA GLY A 232 38.21 -24.78 16.36
C GLY A 232 37.62 -23.55 15.68
N GLN A 233 37.13 -22.58 16.46
CA GLN A 233 36.65 -21.30 15.96
C GLN A 233 37.77 -20.50 15.28
N GLU A 234 38.93 -20.38 15.92
CA GLU A 234 40.13 -19.74 15.33
C GLU A 234 40.58 -20.42 14.04
N TRP A 235 40.49 -21.76 13.97
CA TRP A 235 40.81 -22.50 12.76
C TRP A 235 39.79 -22.22 11.64
N ILE A 236 38.49 -22.20 11.93
CA ILE A 236 37.45 -21.84 10.94
C ILE A 236 37.63 -20.40 10.46
N ASP A 237 37.89 -19.47 11.38
CA ASP A 237 38.13 -18.07 11.06
C ASP A 237 39.41 -17.91 10.21
N SER A 238 40.44 -18.73 10.45
CA SER A 238 41.65 -18.76 9.61
C SER A 238 41.38 -19.24 8.16
N LEU A 239 40.31 -20.02 7.94
CA LEU A 239 39.88 -20.45 6.61
C LEU A 239 38.99 -19.43 5.90
N ALA A 240 38.40 -18.49 6.64
CA ALA A 240 37.48 -17.48 6.11
C ALA A 240 38.17 -16.42 5.22
N GLY A 241 39.50 -16.48 5.12
CA GLY A 241 40.30 -15.53 4.35
C GLY A 241 40.48 -14.19 5.06
N ASP A 242 41.02 -13.20 4.34
CA ASP A 242 41.22 -11.87 4.90
C ASP A 242 39.88 -11.18 5.19
N SER A 243 39.80 -10.51 6.34
CA SER A 243 38.64 -9.66 6.68
C SER A 243 38.43 -8.60 5.60
N ILE A 244 37.19 -8.49 5.11
CA ILE A 244 36.82 -7.46 4.14
C ILE A 244 37.06 -6.10 4.78
N LYS A 245 38.08 -5.37 4.28
CA LYS A 245 38.40 -4.04 4.79
C LYS A 245 37.22 -3.09 4.48
N PRO A 246 36.81 -2.24 5.43
CA PRO A 246 35.74 -1.28 5.18
C PRO A 246 36.21 -0.28 4.12
N GLU A 247 35.67 -0.42 2.92
CA GLU A 247 35.89 0.52 1.82
C GLU A 247 34.74 1.52 1.73
N LYS A 248 35.07 2.75 1.35
CA LYS A 248 34.08 3.79 1.04
C LYS A 248 34.05 3.97 -0.47
N GLY A 249 32.85 3.92 -1.03
CA GLY A 249 32.61 4.14 -2.46
C GLY A 249 31.33 4.93 -2.68
N LYS A 250 31.11 5.35 -3.92
CA LYS A 250 29.83 5.92 -4.35
C LYS A 250 28.99 4.81 -4.96
N LEU A 251 27.86 4.50 -4.32
CA LEU A 251 26.85 3.64 -4.93
C LEU A 251 26.11 4.44 -6.01
N THR A 252 26.10 3.93 -7.23
CA THR A 252 25.29 4.48 -8.33
C THR A 252 24.33 3.39 -8.80
N VAL A 253 23.05 3.71 -8.82
CA VAL A 253 22.00 2.83 -9.36
C VAL A 253 21.67 3.32 -10.77
N SER A 254 21.59 2.41 -11.73
CA SER A 254 21.21 2.74 -13.11
C SER A 254 19.76 3.19 -13.18
N ASP A 255 19.47 4.26 -13.94
CA ASP A 255 18.11 4.76 -14.18
C ASP A 255 17.19 3.74 -14.85
N SER A 256 17.76 2.72 -15.52
CA SER A 256 17.00 1.59 -16.07
C SER A 256 16.21 0.82 -15.01
N ILE A 257 16.55 0.94 -13.73
CA ILE A 257 15.81 0.30 -12.63
C ILE A 257 14.33 0.71 -12.60
N TRP A 258 14.03 1.95 -12.99
CA TRP A 258 12.67 2.49 -12.95
C TRP A 258 11.73 1.83 -13.97
N LYS A 259 12.28 1.25 -15.04
CA LYS A 259 11.53 0.52 -16.08
C LYS A 259 11.79 -0.98 -16.03
N SER A 260 12.37 -1.48 -14.95
CA SER A 260 12.65 -2.91 -14.79
C SER A 260 11.35 -3.69 -14.54
N THR A 261 11.30 -4.93 -15.04
CA THR A 261 10.16 -5.85 -14.85
C THR A 261 9.92 -6.16 -13.38
N SER A 262 10.98 -6.11 -12.56
CA SER A 262 10.89 -6.31 -11.10
C SER A 262 10.01 -5.29 -10.38
N ARG A 263 9.73 -4.13 -10.99
CA ARG A 263 8.77 -3.15 -10.43
C ARG A 263 7.33 -3.48 -10.80
N SER A 264 7.08 -4.06 -11.97
CA SER A 264 5.73 -4.31 -12.49
C SER A 264 5.18 -5.70 -12.11
N GLU A 265 6.03 -6.71 -12.02
CA GLU A 265 5.60 -8.09 -11.76
C GLU A 265 5.20 -8.28 -10.29
N PRO A 266 4.07 -8.96 -9.99
CA PRO A 266 3.80 -9.44 -8.65
C PRO A 266 4.89 -10.44 -8.27
N HIS A 267 5.57 -10.22 -7.14
CA HIS A 267 6.52 -11.20 -6.62
C HIS A 267 5.79 -12.54 -6.42
N VAL A 268 6.30 -13.59 -7.08
CA VAL A 268 5.85 -14.99 -6.92
C VAL A 268 6.19 -15.49 -5.52
#